data_AF-A0A960MFY5-F1
#
_entry.id   AF-A0A960MFY5-F1
#
_cell.length_a   1.000
_cell.length_b   1.000
_cell.length_c   1.000
_cell.angle_alpha   90.00
_cell.angle_beta   90.00
_cell.angle_gamma   90.00
#
_symmetry.space_group_name_H-M   'P 1'
#
loop_
_entity.id
_entity.type
_entity.pdbx_description
1 polymer ?
#
loop_
_entity_poly.entity_id
_entity_poly.type
_entity_poly.pdbx_seq_one_letter_code
_entity_poly.pdbx_strand_id
1 'polypeptide(L)'
;GFKSIKSIVKIELVDTMPQSLWMKAAPNEYGFFANVNPAVDHPRWSQATERRIGEFGRRETLLLNGYADQVASLYDDLTFDTTQSG
;
A
#
# COMPACT_ATOMS: atom_id res chain seq x y z
N GLY A 1 -2.37 -8.12 0.28
CA GLY A 1 -2.86 -7.34 -0.90
C GLY A 1 -2.19 -7.83 -2.17
N PHE A 2 -2.10 -7.02 -3.22
CA PHE A 2 -1.50 -7.44 -4.50
C PHE A 2 0.02 -7.68 -4.43
N LYS A 3 0.70 -7.15 -3.40
CA LYS A 3 2.11 -7.44 -3.07
C LYS A 3 2.33 -8.82 -2.46
N SER A 4 1.27 -9.48 -1.99
CA SER A 4 1.32 -10.86 -1.48
C SER A 4 1.11 -11.82 -2.66
N ILE A 5 2.20 -12.15 -3.35
CA ILE A 5 2.14 -13.05 -4.51
C ILE A 5 1.72 -14.46 -4.08
N LYS A 6 0.90 -15.12 -4.90
CA LYS A 6 0.39 -16.47 -4.64
C LYS A 6 1.16 -17.50 -5.48
N SER A 7 1.30 -18.72 -4.95
CA SER A 7 1.91 -19.86 -5.65
C SER A 7 3.35 -19.58 -6.13
N ILE A 8 4.22 -19.19 -5.20
CA ILE A 8 5.63 -18.88 -5.48
C ILE A 8 6.37 -20.17 -5.89
N VAL A 9 7.03 -20.13 -7.05
CA VAL A 9 7.88 -21.22 -7.54
C VAL A 9 9.37 -20.88 -7.55
N LYS A 10 9.73 -19.60 -7.43
CA LYS A 10 11.10 -19.09 -7.45
C LYS A 10 11.22 -17.84 -6.58
N ILE A 11 12.34 -17.71 -5.86
CA ILE A 11 12.78 -16.51 -5.16
C ILE A 11 14.20 -16.22 -5.63
N GLU A 12 14.49 -14.98 -5.99
CA GLU A 12 15.81 -14.52 -6.43
C GLU A 12 16.16 -13.22 -5.72
N LEU A 13 17.40 -13.13 -5.24
CA LEU A 13 17.95 -11.91 -4.66
C LEU A 13 18.65 -11.13 -5.79
N VAL A 14 18.21 -9.90 -5.98
CA VAL A 14 18.71 -9.00 -7.02
C VAL A 14 19.21 -7.71 -6.37
N ASP A 15 20.20 -7.07 -6.99
CA ASP A 15 20.83 -5.83 -6.53
C ASP A 15 20.06 -4.56 -6.94
N THR A 16 19.13 -4.70 -7.89
CA THR A 16 18.30 -3.62 -8.43
C THR A 16 16.82 -3.91 -8.19
N MET A 17 16.02 -2.84 -8.04
CA MET A 17 14.59 -2.96 -7.74
C MET A 17 13.84 -3.65 -8.90
N PRO A 18 13.23 -4.83 -8.69
CA PRO A 18 12.54 -5.54 -9.75
C PRO A 18 11.17 -4.91 -10.04
N GLN A 19 10.74 -4.98 -11.31
CA GLN A 19 9.42 -4.51 -11.69
C GLN A 19 8.34 -5.53 -11.26
N SER A 20 7.38 -5.10 -10.44
CA SER A 20 6.26 -5.97 -10.05
C SER A 20 5.18 -6.05 -11.14
N LEU A 21 4.39 -7.14 -11.16
CA LEU A 21 3.34 -7.37 -12.16
C LEU A 21 2.39 -6.18 -12.32
N TRP A 22 1.91 -5.63 -11.20
CA TRP A 22 0.97 -4.50 -11.18
C TRP A 22 1.62 -3.17 -11.59
N MET A 23 2.91 -2.98 -11.32
CA MET A 23 3.66 -1.83 -11.86
C MET A 23 3.77 -1.90 -13.38
N LYS A 24 3.92 -3.10 -13.95
CA LYS A 24 3.95 -3.29 -15.41
C LYS A 24 2.57 -3.09 -16.05
N ALA A 25 1.52 -3.55 -15.37
CA ALA A 25 0.16 -3.48 -15.89
C ALA A 25 -0.45 -2.07 -15.85
N ALA A 26 -0.22 -1.31 -14.77
CA ALA A 26 -0.73 0.04 -14.59
C ALA A 26 0.21 0.87 -13.70
N PRO A 27 1.33 1.39 -14.26
CA PRO A 27 2.37 2.08 -13.48
C PRO A 27 1.89 3.36 -12.81
N ASN A 28 0.84 3.99 -13.35
CA ASN A 28 0.18 5.17 -12.80
C ASN A 28 -0.76 4.87 -11.63
N GLU A 29 -1.06 3.59 -11.36
CA GLU A 29 -1.99 3.16 -10.32
C GLU A 29 -1.30 2.41 -9.18
N TYR A 30 -0.21 1.69 -9.46
CA TYR A 30 0.43 0.79 -8.49
C TYR A 30 1.94 1.02 -8.39
N GLY A 31 2.37 1.63 -7.28
CA GLY A 31 3.78 1.81 -6.94
C GLY A 31 4.48 0.56 -6.40
N PHE A 32 5.80 0.65 -6.21
CA PHE A 32 6.61 -0.46 -5.68
C PHE A 32 6.35 -0.76 -4.20
N PHE A 33 6.25 0.26 -3.34
CA PHE A 33 6.02 0.06 -1.91
C PHE A 33 4.56 -0.32 -1.61
N ALA A 34 3.59 0.40 -2.18
CA ALA A 34 2.16 0.13 -2.02
C ALA A 34 1.71 -0.02 -0.55
N ASN A 35 2.32 0.76 0.34
CA ASN A 35 1.93 0.88 1.74
C ASN A 35 0.51 1.44 1.82
N VAL A 36 -0.33 0.89 2.71
CA VAL A 36 -1.70 1.37 2.91
C VAL A 36 -1.64 2.76 3.53
N ASN A 37 -2.10 3.76 2.79
CA ASN A 37 -2.12 5.15 3.24
C ASN A 37 -3.50 5.77 2.92
N PRO A 38 -4.33 6.07 3.93
CA PRO A 38 -5.65 6.67 3.72
C PRO A 38 -5.60 8.08 3.12
N ALA A 39 -4.49 8.79 3.24
CA ALA A 39 -4.30 10.14 2.70
C ALA A 39 -3.91 10.16 1.22
N VAL A 40 -3.54 9.00 0.64
CA VAL A 40 -3.17 8.87 -0.78
C VAL A 40 -4.25 8.10 -1.52
N ASP A 41 -5.09 8.84 -2.23
CA ASP A 41 -6.16 8.26 -3.02
C ASP A 41 -5.64 7.49 -4.24
N HIS A 42 -6.38 6.47 -4.65
CA HIS A 42 -6.17 5.83 -5.93
C HIS A 42 -6.75 6.73 -7.04
N PRO A 43 -6.21 6.76 -8.27
CA PRO A 43 -6.71 7.62 -9.34
C PRO A 43 -8.21 7.51 -9.65
N ARG A 44 -8.84 6.40 -9.25
CA ARG A 44 -10.25 6.07 -9.54
C ARG A 44 -11.16 6.02 -8.31
N TRP A 45 -10.61 6.01 -7.10
CA TRP A 45 -11.41 5.93 -5.87
C TRP A 45 -10.61 6.38 -4.64
N SER A 46 -11.31 6.89 -3.64
CA SER A 46 -10.66 7.24 -2.36
C SER A 46 -10.29 6.01 -1.55
N GLN A 47 -9.11 6.05 -0.92
CA GLN A 47 -8.63 5.01 0.01
C GLN A 47 -8.99 5.30 1.47
N ALA A 48 -9.63 6.43 1.76
CA ALA A 48 -9.93 6.86 3.13
C ALA A 48 -10.87 5.91 3.90
N THR A 49 -11.71 5.14 3.19
CA THR A 49 -12.62 4.18 3.82
C THR A 49 -12.64 2.83 3.12
N GLU A 50 -12.71 1.76 3.90
CA GLU A 50 -12.72 0.38 3.43
C GLU A 50 -14.00 -0.36 3.86
N ARG A 51 -14.29 -1.45 3.16
CA ARG A 51 -15.37 -2.38 3.51
C ARG A 51 -14.77 -3.66 4.05
N ARG A 52 -14.92 -3.91 5.35
CA ARG A 52 -14.51 -5.18 5.95
C ARG A 52 -15.52 -6.27 5.59
N ILE A 53 -15.04 -7.37 5.04
CA ILE A 53 -15.89 -8.53 4.73
C ILE A 53 -16.37 -9.13 6.05
N GLY A 54 -17.70 -9.19 6.25
CA GLY A 54 -18.33 -9.69 7.48
C GLY A 54 -18.94 -8.60 8.38
N GLU A 55 -18.75 -7.32 8.07
CA GLU A 55 -19.37 -6.19 8.78
C GLU A 55 -20.35 -5.43 7.85
N PHE A 56 -21.38 -4.81 8.42
CA PHE A 56 -22.25 -3.90 7.69
C PHE A 56 -21.64 -2.50 7.66
N GLY A 57 -21.63 -1.87 6.48
CA GLY A 57 -21.14 -0.50 6.29
C GLY A 57 -19.68 -0.39 5.87
N ARG A 58 -19.12 0.80 6.03
CA ARG A 58 -17.70 1.13 5.75
C ARG A 58 -17.06 1.63 7.03
N ARG A 59 -15.75 1.44 7.16
CA ARG A 59 -14.92 1.96 8.25
C ARG A 59 -13.76 2.77 7.68
N GLU A 60 -13.17 3.63 8.51
CA GLU A 60 -11.97 4.37 8.13
C GLU A 60 -10.79 3.42 7.96
N THR A 61 -10.00 3.66 6.90
CA THR A 61 -8.77 2.93 6.63
C THR A 61 -7.68 3.46 7.55
N LEU A 62 -7.02 2.58 8.29
CA LEU A 62 -5.92 2.97 9.16
C LEU A 62 -4.60 3.07 8.38
N LEU A 63 -3.74 4.02 8.76
CA LEU A 63 -2.38 4.14 8.23
C LEU A 63 -1.60 2.84 8.46
N LEU A 64 -0.88 2.38 7.43
CA LEU A 64 -0.14 1.11 7.42
C LEU A 64 -1.03 -0.07 7.85
N ASN A 65 -2.34 0.03 7.56
CA ASN A 65 -3.37 -0.93 7.93
C ASN A 65 -3.42 -1.21 9.44
N GLY A 66 -3.08 -0.21 10.27
CA GLY A 66 -3.09 -0.29 11.74
C GLY A 66 -1.76 -0.77 12.36
N TYR A 67 -0.71 -0.98 11.55
CA TYR A 67 0.59 -1.46 12.01
C TYR A 67 1.67 -0.37 12.07
N ALA A 68 1.27 0.90 12.15
CA ALA A 68 2.21 2.01 12.08
C ALA A 68 3.32 1.90 13.13
N ASP A 69 2.98 1.60 14.39
CA ASP A 69 3.97 1.49 15.48
C ASP A 69 5.02 0.39 15.26
N GLN A 70 4.71 -0.63 14.46
CA GLN A 70 5.61 -1.77 14.23
C GLN A 70 6.46 -1.61 12.97
N VAL A 71 5.97 -0.88 11.96
CA VAL A 71 6.59 -0.86 10.62
C VAL A 71 6.97 0.52 10.13
N ALA A 72 6.54 1.61 10.79
CA ALA A 72 6.88 2.97 10.36
C ALA A 72 8.39 3.18 10.27
N SER A 73 9.16 2.63 11.22
CA SER A 73 10.63 2.76 11.27
C SER A 73 11.36 2.16 10.07
N LEU A 74 10.72 1.28 9.29
CA LEU A 74 11.30 0.73 8.05
C LEU A 74 11.21 1.71 6.88
N TYR A 75 10.49 2.81 7.07
CA TYR A 75 10.13 3.76 6.04
C TYR A 75 10.40 5.20 6.49
N ASP A 76 11.24 5.43 7.51
CA ASP A 76 11.54 6.78 8.05
C ASP A 76 12.09 7.75 6.97
N ASP A 77 12.78 7.21 5.95
CA ASP A 77 13.30 7.98 4.81
C ASP A 77 12.27 8.19 3.68
N LEU A 78 11.12 7.52 3.74
CA LEU A 78 10.01 7.71 2.82
C LEU A 78 9.04 8.71 3.43
N THR A 79 8.95 9.89 2.84
CA THR A 79 7.93 10.88 3.18
C THR A 79 6.55 10.29 2.92
N PHE A 80 5.90 9.79 3.98
CA PHE A 80 4.45 9.73 4.01
C PHE A 80 4.01 11.18 4.16
N ASP A 81 3.53 11.80 3.09
CA ASP A 81 2.94 13.14 3.23
C ASP A 81 1.70 13.03 4.13
N THR A 82 1.91 13.27 5.43
CA THR A 82 0.87 13.33 6.46
C THR A 82 0.43 14.77 6.70
N THR A 83 0.81 15.71 5.84
CA THR A 83 0.57 17.14 6.03
C THR A 83 -0.38 17.72 4.98
N GLN A 84 -1.67 17.46 5.16
CA GLN A 84 -2.69 18.47 4.90
C GLN A 84 -3.70 18.51 6.05
N SER A 85 -3.33 19.17 7.13
CA SER A 85 -4.27 19.90 7.99
C SER A 85 -3.55 21.10 8.59
N GLY A 86 -3.74 22.24 7.90
CA GLY A 86 -3.38 23.59 8.29
C GLY A 86 -4.25 24.53 7.49
#